data_AF-A0A286C5N1-F1
#
_entry.id   AF-A0A286C5N1-F1
#
_cell.length_a   1.000
_cell.length_b   1.000
_cell.length_c   1.000
_cell.angle_alpha   90.00
_cell.angle_beta   90.00
_cell.angle_gamma   90.00
#
_symmetry.space_group_name_H-M   'P 1'
#
loop_
_entity.id
_entity.type
_entity.pdbx_description
1 polymer ?
#
loop_
_entity_poly.entity_id
_entity_poly.type
_entity_poly.pdbx_seq_one_letter_code
_entity_poly.pdbx_strand_id
1 'polypeptide(L)'
;MNNLKPVLIAAILTFALVGCESKQENQREQAVEKKADKLEQKADVTREQGEATADRIEKQDPGMDTHTTDRTADAAREAAEKRADQMEEQAARLREQK
;
A
#
# COMPACT_ATOMS: atom_id res chain seq x y z
N MET A 1 -37.28 10.01 -48.36
CA MET A 1 -36.26 9.04 -47.94
C MET A 1 -34.93 9.78 -47.86
N ASN A 2 -34.38 10.12 -46.68
CA ASN A 2 -32.98 10.61 -46.56
C ASN A 2 -32.41 10.70 -45.13
N ASN A 3 -32.99 10.02 -44.12
CA ASN A 3 -32.50 10.09 -42.73
C ASN A 3 -31.65 8.87 -42.31
N LEU A 4 -31.34 7.98 -43.25
CA LEU A 4 -30.61 6.73 -42.99
C LEU A 4 -29.08 6.93 -42.90
N LYS A 5 -28.56 8.04 -43.45
CA LYS A 5 -27.13 8.34 -43.53
C LYS A 5 -26.47 8.84 -42.23
N PRO A 6 -27.09 9.70 -41.38
CA PRO A 6 -26.43 10.16 -40.15
C PRO A 6 -26.38 9.09 -39.05
N VAL A 7 -27.31 8.12 -39.04
CA VAL A 7 -27.38 7.07 -38.01
C VAL A 7 -26.20 6.09 -38.14
N LEU A 8 -25.73 5.85 -39.37
CA LEU A 8 -24.66 4.87 -39.64
C LEU A 8 -23.27 5.39 -39.24
N ILE A 9 -23.06 6.71 -39.21
CA ILE A 9 -21.79 7.33 -38.81
C ILE A 9 -21.63 7.34 -37.28
N ALA A 10 -22.73 7.53 -36.53
CA ALA A 10 -22.71 7.50 -35.08
C ALA A 10 -22.40 6.10 -34.50
N ALA A 11 -22.79 5.03 -35.21
CA ALA A 11 -22.58 3.66 -34.78
C ALA A 11 -21.11 3.16 -34.90
N ILE A 12 -20.28 3.85 -35.68
CA ILE A 12 -18.85 3.46 -35.88
C ILE A 12 -17.95 4.09 -34.81
N LEU A 13 -18.34 5.25 -34.25
CA LEU A 13 -17.57 5.94 -33.20
C LEU A 13 -17.63 5.23 -31.84
N THR A 14 -18.68 4.45 -31.57
CA THR A 14 -18.82 3.71 -30.31
C THR A 14 -17.89 2.50 -30.20
N PHE A 15 -17.38 1.96 -31.33
CA PHE A 15 -16.44 0.84 -31.31
C PHE A 15 -14.96 1.25 -31.17
N ALA A 16 -14.62 2.52 -31.43
CA ALA A 16 -13.23 3.00 -31.34
C ALA A 16 -12.76 3.23 -29.90
N LEU A 17 -13.67 3.34 -28.93
CA LEU A 17 -13.34 3.61 -27.52
C LEU A 17 -12.91 2.35 -26.75
N VAL A 18 -13.32 1.16 -27.19
CA VAL A 18 -13.05 -0.12 -26.50
C VAL A 18 -11.55 -0.48 -26.51
N GLY A 19 -10.78 0.02 -27.49
CA GLY A 19 -9.34 -0.25 -27.60
C GLY A 19 -8.44 0.66 -26.75
N CYS A 20 -8.92 1.85 -26.35
CA CYS A 20 -8.14 2.78 -25.54
C CYS A 20 -8.32 2.55 -24.03
N GLU A 21 -9.46 1.98 -23.59
CA GLU A 21 -9.70 1.70 -22.18
C GLU A 21 -8.66 0.72 -21.60
N SER A 22 -8.28 -0.35 -22.32
CA SER A 22 -7.37 -1.39 -21.80
C SER A 22 -5.97 -0.89 -21.40
N LYS A 23 -5.39 0.06 -22.15
CA LYS A 23 -4.08 0.64 -21.81
C LYS A 23 -4.17 1.62 -20.65
N GLN A 24 -5.26 2.39 -20.59
CA GLN A 24 -5.49 3.37 -19.54
C GLN A 24 -5.83 2.71 -18.20
N GLU A 25 -6.61 1.63 -18.24
CA GLU A 25 -6.93 0.77 -17.10
C GLU A 25 -5.67 0.12 -16.53
N ASN A 26 -4.85 -0.53 -17.38
CA ASN A 26 -3.59 -1.14 -16.95
C ASN A 26 -2.61 -0.11 -16.34
N GLN A 27 -2.55 1.12 -16.86
CA GLN A 27 -1.73 2.18 -16.26
C GLN A 27 -2.25 2.63 -14.90
N ARG A 28 -3.58 2.72 -14.72
CA ARG A 28 -4.18 3.02 -13.42
C ARG A 28 -3.89 1.92 -12.42
N GLU A 29 -4.08 0.67 -12.83
CA GLU A 29 -3.79 -0.53 -12.05
C GLU A 29 -2.35 -0.52 -11.53
N GLN A 30 -1.37 -0.35 -12.42
CA GLN A 30 0.05 -0.27 -12.05
C GLN A 30 0.37 0.90 -11.13
N ALA A 31 -0.31 2.04 -11.27
CA ALA A 31 -0.11 3.19 -10.40
C ALA A 31 -0.66 2.94 -8.99
N VAL A 32 -1.76 2.19 -8.87
CA VAL A 32 -2.32 1.75 -7.58
C VAL A 32 -1.39 0.74 -6.91
N GLU A 33 -0.95 -0.30 -7.64
CA GLU A 33 -0.02 -1.31 -7.11
C GLU A 33 1.28 -0.67 -6.60
N LYS A 34 1.90 0.21 -7.39
CA LYS A 34 3.12 0.93 -6.97
C LYS A 34 2.94 1.79 -5.72
N LYS A 35 1.72 2.27 -5.43
CA LYS A 35 1.44 3.02 -4.21
C LYS A 35 1.29 2.07 -3.02
N ALA A 36 0.60 0.95 -3.21
CA ALA A 36 0.46 -0.08 -2.19
C ALA A 36 1.83 -0.67 -1.81
N ASP A 37 2.66 -1.03 -2.79
CA ASP A 37 4.01 -1.56 -2.56
C ASP A 37 4.90 -0.60 -1.76
N LYS A 38 4.76 0.72 -2.00
CA LYS A 38 5.49 1.74 -1.23
C LYS A 38 5.03 1.85 0.22
N LEU A 39 3.77 1.53 0.51
CA LEU A 39 3.27 1.50 1.88
C LEU A 39 3.77 0.25 2.60
N GLU A 40 3.78 -0.90 1.94
CA GLU A 40 4.34 -2.14 2.48
C GLU A 40 5.84 -2.00 2.77
N GLN A 41 6.61 -1.45 1.83
CA GLN A 41 8.04 -1.15 2.08
C GLN A 41 8.25 -0.22 3.28
N LYS A 42 7.34 0.74 3.51
CA LYS A 42 7.41 1.60 4.70
C LYS A 42 7.02 0.85 5.97
N ALA A 43 6.07 -0.09 5.89
CA ALA A 43 5.69 -0.95 7.00
C ALA A 43 6.89 -1.80 7.44
N ASP A 44 7.59 -2.43 6.49
CA ASP A 44 8.80 -3.22 6.75
C ASP A 44 9.89 -2.39 7.43
N VAL A 45 10.23 -1.23 6.86
CA VAL A 45 11.20 -0.31 7.46
C VAL A 45 10.77 0.12 8.87
N THR A 46 9.47 0.30 9.10
CA THR A 46 8.95 0.64 10.43
C THR A 46 9.16 -0.50 11.43
N ARG A 47 8.91 -1.76 11.04
CA ARG A 47 9.19 -2.94 11.87
C ARG A 47 10.67 -3.07 12.19
N GLU A 48 11.54 -2.94 11.18
CA GLU A 48 13.00 -2.99 11.37
C GLU A 48 13.49 -1.89 12.32
N GLN A 49 12.96 -0.68 12.23
CA GLN A 49 13.31 0.41 13.15
C GLN A 49 12.81 0.15 14.58
N GLY A 50 11.65 -0.48 14.73
CA GLY A 50 11.12 -0.94 16.01
C GLY A 50 12.05 -1.93 16.68
N GLU A 51 12.41 -3.00 15.96
CA GLU A 51 13.34 -4.03 16.45
C GLU A 51 14.71 -3.44 16.77
N ALA A 52 15.29 -2.62 15.88
CA ALA A 52 16.57 -1.97 16.14
C ALA A 52 16.52 -1.01 17.35
N THR A 53 15.35 -0.50 17.72
CA THR A 53 15.16 0.31 18.93
C THR A 53 15.06 -0.57 20.17
N ALA A 54 14.28 -1.65 20.10
CA ALA A 54 14.18 -2.65 21.17
C ALA A 54 15.55 -3.27 21.50
N ASP A 55 16.31 -3.69 20.49
CA ASP A 55 17.68 -4.20 20.63
C ASP A 55 18.61 -3.21 21.34
N ARG A 56 18.46 -1.91 21.06
CA ARG A 56 19.27 -0.87 21.71
C ARG A 56 18.90 -0.70 23.18
N ILE A 57 17.62 -0.82 23.52
CA ILE A 57 17.12 -0.78 24.90
C ILE A 57 17.68 -1.97 25.67
N GLU A 58 17.55 -3.18 25.13
CA GLU A 58 18.05 -4.42 25.75
C GLU A 58 19.57 -4.40 25.92
N LYS A 59 20.33 -3.87 24.95
CA LYS A 59 21.80 -3.74 25.05
C LYS A 59 22.27 -2.72 26.10
N GLN A 60 21.44 -1.74 26.47
CA GLN A 60 21.79 -0.73 27.46
C GLN A 60 21.65 -1.26 28.90
N ASP A 61 20.93 -2.35 29.10
CA ASP A 61 20.77 -2.99 30.40
C ASP A 61 21.58 -4.30 30.47
N PRO A 62 22.69 -4.34 31.23
CA PRO A 62 23.47 -5.57 31.41
C PRO A 62 22.78 -6.61 32.32
N GLY A 63 21.47 -6.49 32.55
CA GLY A 63 20.66 -7.41 33.35
C GLY A 63 20.36 -6.94 34.77
N MET A 64 20.45 -5.63 35.03
CA MET A 64 20.17 -5.05 36.34
C MET A 64 18.68 -4.69 36.51
N ASP A 65 17.99 -4.30 35.42
CA ASP A 65 16.59 -3.83 35.43
C ASP A 65 15.74 -4.57 34.37
N THR A 66 16.00 -5.87 34.20
CA THR A 66 15.47 -6.73 33.12
C THR A 66 13.97 -6.56 32.89
N HIS A 67 13.15 -6.60 33.94
CA HIS A 67 11.70 -6.49 33.80
C HIS A 67 11.20 -5.15 33.25
N THR A 68 11.89 -4.04 33.52
CA THR A 68 11.53 -2.73 32.96
C THR A 68 12.10 -2.56 31.56
N THR A 69 13.30 -3.08 31.32
CA THR A 69 13.94 -3.09 30.01
C THR A 69 13.13 -3.89 29.01
N ASP A 70 12.74 -5.12 29.35
CA ASP A 70 11.91 -6.01 28.52
C ASP A 70 10.59 -5.32 28.16
N ARG A 71 9.88 -4.79 29.16
CA ARG A 71 8.62 -4.06 28.93
C ARG A 71 8.78 -2.87 28.00
N THR A 72 9.91 -2.16 28.08
CA THR A 72 10.15 -0.98 27.25
C THR A 72 10.53 -1.38 25.83
N ALA A 73 11.32 -2.44 25.66
CA ALA A 73 11.67 -3.02 24.37
C ALA A 73 10.42 -3.58 23.66
N ASP A 74 9.59 -4.34 24.38
CA ASP A 74 8.32 -4.87 23.87
C ASP A 74 7.36 -3.76 23.48
N ALA A 75 7.24 -2.70 24.28
CA ALA A 75 6.43 -1.55 23.91
C ALA A 75 6.92 -0.87 22.62
N ALA A 76 8.24 -0.85 22.38
CA ALA A 76 8.80 -0.33 21.14
C ALA A 76 8.46 -1.22 19.93
N ARG A 77 8.57 -2.55 20.07
CA ARG A 77 8.15 -3.53 19.04
C ARG A 77 6.67 -3.39 18.72
N GLU A 78 5.81 -3.46 19.73
CA GLU A 78 4.36 -3.39 19.58
C GLU A 78 3.91 -2.07 18.93
N ALA A 79 4.54 -0.95 19.31
CA ALA A 79 4.22 0.34 18.71
C ALA A 79 4.69 0.46 17.25
N ALA A 80 5.74 -0.25 16.85
CA ALA A 80 6.19 -0.32 15.46
C ALA A 80 5.29 -1.25 14.63
N GLU A 81 4.95 -2.43 15.16
CA GLU A 81 4.01 -3.39 14.55
C GLU A 81 2.67 -2.72 14.26
N LYS A 82 2.04 -2.09 15.27
CA LYS A 82 0.75 -1.39 15.06
C LYS A 82 0.79 -0.33 13.97
N ARG A 83 1.91 0.38 13.82
CA ARG A 83 2.06 1.38 12.75
C ARG A 83 2.27 0.73 11.39
N ALA A 84 3.06 -0.35 11.34
CA ALA A 84 3.28 -1.12 10.13
C ALA A 84 1.96 -1.73 9.63
N ASP A 85 1.18 -2.33 10.52
CA ASP A 85 -0.12 -2.93 10.21
C ASP A 85 -1.09 -1.89 9.66
N GLN A 86 -1.13 -0.68 10.24
CA GLN A 86 -1.92 0.42 9.70
C GLN A 86 -1.50 0.83 8.27
N MET A 87 -0.23 0.70 7.91
CA MET A 87 0.24 0.97 6.55
C MET A 87 -0.13 -0.16 5.59
N GLU A 88 -0.05 -1.41 6.03
CA GLU A 88 -0.47 -2.58 5.24
C GLU A 88 -1.98 -2.58 5.00
N GLU A 89 -2.78 -2.21 6.00
CA GLU A 89 -4.22 -2.01 5.81
C GLU A 89 -4.51 -0.90 4.80
N GLN A 90 -3.74 0.19 4.80
CA GLN A 90 -3.87 1.24 3.78
C GLN A 90 -3.49 0.72 2.39
N ALA A 91 -2.45 -0.11 2.29
CA ALA A 91 -2.04 -0.76 1.05
C ALA A 91 -3.15 -1.69 0.53
N ALA A 92 -3.75 -2.50 1.40
CA ALA A 92 -4.88 -3.38 1.07
C ALA A 92 -6.09 -2.56 0.58
N ARG A 93 -6.49 -1.52 1.32
CA ARG A 93 -7.58 -0.61 0.90
C ARG A 93 -7.31 0.10 -0.42
N LEU A 94 -6.05 0.34 -0.77
CA LEU A 94 -5.70 0.89 -2.09
C LEU A 94 -5.87 -0.15 -3.19
N ARG A 95 -5.45 -1.40 -2.96
CA ARG A 95 -5.63 -2.48 -3.94
C ARG A 95 -7.10 -2.86 -4.14
N GLU A 96 -7.95 -2.68 -3.14
CA GLU A 96 -9.41 -2.84 -3.28
C GLU A 96 -10.08 -1.77 -4.16
N GLN A 97 -9.42 -0.62 -4.39
CA GLN A 97 -9.94 0.46 -5.26
C GLN A 97 -9.54 0.31 -6.73
N LYS A 98 -8.82 -0.75 -7.07
CA LYS A 98 -8.39 -1.12 -8.41
C LYS A 98 -9.57 -1.66 -9.22
#